data_AF-A0A517RB29-F1
#
_entry.id   AF-A0A517RB29-F1
#
_cell.length_a   1.000
_cell.length_b   1.000
_cell.length_c   1.000
_cell.angle_alpha   90.00
_cell.angle_beta   90.00
_cell.angle_gamma   90.00
#
_symmetry.space_group_name_H-M   'P 1'
#
loop_
_entity.id
_entity.type
_entity.pdbx_description
1 polymer ?
#
loop_
_entity_poly.entity_id
_entity_poly.type
_entity_poly.pdbx_seq_one_letter_code
_entity_poly.pdbx_strand_id
1 'polypeptide(L)'
;MKTHLDTALIDRRRELVSRYKSRGMTVREITDQLASVKHIDPVTGEEEPFWNPETGEPWTRGTVQNDINYIRQQWRERASENADEIFGEQLADLNEAIRAAWEQGDIGLVMRGLKDRRELLGLGSKTLKLEHSIDGEDLPPLLSMEALNIDQLATIVEAYRIAGPAADSSGVAGAPSSEQPTGDIIEVSGGSGAGAGPA
;
A
#
# COMPACT_ATOMS: atom_id res chain seq x y z
N MET A 1 36.19 12.10 -17.31
CA MET A 1 35.53 11.04 -18.10
C MET A 1 35.93 9.68 -17.52
N LYS A 2 35.50 9.40 -16.28
CA LYS A 2 35.76 8.19 -15.47
C LYS A 2 34.48 7.93 -14.66
N THR A 3 33.47 7.31 -15.26
CA THR A 3 32.14 7.24 -14.62
C THR A 3 31.47 5.88 -14.78
N HIS A 4 31.52 5.27 -15.97
CA HIS A 4 30.82 4.00 -16.19
C HIS A 4 31.59 2.76 -15.71
N LEU A 5 32.91 2.73 -15.89
CA LEU A 5 33.76 1.63 -15.42
C LEU A 5 33.79 1.56 -13.89
N ASP A 6 33.90 2.71 -13.22
CA ASP A 6 33.94 2.79 -11.75
C ASP A 6 32.61 2.34 -11.12
N THR A 7 31.48 2.66 -11.78
CA THR A 7 30.15 2.25 -11.32
C THR A 7 29.96 0.74 -11.44
N ALA A 8 30.32 0.14 -12.58
CA ALA A 8 30.24 -1.31 -12.77
C ALA A 8 31.09 -2.09 -11.75
N LEU A 9 32.27 -1.57 -11.41
CA LEU A 9 33.16 -2.17 -10.43
C LEU A 9 32.59 -2.09 -9.01
N ILE A 10 32.01 -0.93 -8.63
CA ILE A 10 31.31 -0.75 -7.36
C ILE A 10 30.09 -1.69 -7.26
N ASP A 11 29.31 -1.81 -8.33
CA ASP A 11 28.15 -2.70 -8.36
C ASP A 11 28.56 -4.17 -8.20
N ARG A 12 29.62 -4.59 -8.90
CA ARG A 12 30.20 -5.92 -8.74
C ARG A 12 30.69 -6.16 -7.32
N ARG A 13 31.34 -5.17 -6.71
CA ARG A 13 31.79 -5.24 -5.30
C ARG A 13 30.60 -5.44 -4.38
N ARG A 14 29.54 -4.64 -4.53
CA ARG A 14 28.31 -4.73 -3.73
C ARG A 14 27.59 -6.07 -3.92
N GLU A 15 27.56 -6.61 -5.13
CA GLU A 15 27.02 -7.94 -5.42
C GLU A 15 27.78 -9.03 -4.63
N LEU A 16 29.12 -9.01 -4.68
CA LEU A 16 29.96 -9.94 -3.93
C LEU A 16 29.77 -9.78 -2.41
N VAL A 17 29.78 -8.54 -1.91
CA VAL A 17 29.53 -8.23 -0.49
C VAL A 17 28.16 -8.76 -0.05
N SER A 18 27.11 -8.54 -0.84
CA SER A 18 25.76 -9.05 -0.59
C SER A 18 25.76 -10.59 -0.47
N ARG A 19 26.40 -11.27 -1.42
CA ARG A 19 26.50 -12.74 -1.43
C ARG A 19 27.26 -13.29 -0.23
N TYR A 20 28.36 -12.65 0.18
CA TYR A 20 29.10 -13.08 1.36
C TYR A 20 28.33 -12.77 2.65
N LYS A 21 27.63 -11.64 2.69
CA LYS A 21 26.83 -11.25 3.84
C LYS A 21 25.64 -12.17 4.05
N SER A 22 24.96 -12.62 2.99
CA SER A 22 23.86 -13.59 3.09
C SER A 22 24.31 -14.97 3.59
N ARG A 23 25.60 -15.29 3.44
CA ARG A 23 26.24 -16.49 4.02
C ARG A 23 26.68 -16.32 5.47
N GLY A 24 26.42 -15.17 6.09
CA GLY A 24 26.74 -14.91 7.50
C GLY A 24 28.16 -14.41 7.76
N MET A 25 28.95 -14.10 6.73
CA MET A 25 30.33 -13.63 6.91
C MET A 25 30.40 -12.26 7.62
N THR A 26 31.48 -12.06 8.37
CA THR A 26 31.85 -10.80 9.03
C THR A 26 32.52 -9.84 8.05
N VAL A 27 32.59 -8.55 8.41
CA VAL A 27 33.24 -7.52 7.56
C VAL A 27 34.69 -7.88 7.25
N ARG A 28 35.40 -8.42 8.24
CA ARG A 28 36.80 -8.85 8.09
C ARG A 28 36.91 -9.98 7.07
N GLU A 29 36.14 -11.05 7.25
CA GLU A 29 36.14 -12.19 6.33
C GLU A 29 35.75 -11.78 4.92
N ILE A 30 34.76 -10.89 4.77
CA ILE A 30 34.37 -10.34 3.47
C ILE A 30 35.53 -9.58 2.83
N THR A 31 36.25 -8.77 3.61
CA THR A 31 37.40 -8.00 3.12
C THR A 31 38.52 -8.94 2.65
N ASP A 32 38.83 -9.95 3.46
CA ASP A 32 39.86 -10.95 3.13
C ASP A 32 39.48 -11.76 1.89
N GLN A 33 38.20 -12.13 1.76
CA GLN A 33 37.67 -12.82 0.58
C GLN A 33 37.75 -11.93 -0.67
N LEU A 34 37.33 -10.66 -0.58
CA LEU A 34 37.41 -9.72 -1.71
C LEU A 34 38.85 -9.51 -2.19
N ALA A 35 39.83 -9.47 -1.29
CA ALA A 35 41.24 -9.34 -1.65
C ALA A 35 41.78 -10.53 -2.47
N SER A 36 41.15 -11.71 -2.33
CA SER A 36 41.50 -12.92 -3.09
C SER A 36 40.78 -13.05 -4.43
N VAL A 37 39.77 -12.22 -4.68
CA VAL A 37 39.01 -12.22 -5.94
C VAL A 37 39.86 -11.58 -7.03
N LYS A 38 39.85 -12.21 -8.20
CA LYS A 38 40.32 -11.60 -9.44
C LYS A 38 39.13 -11.15 -10.28
N HIS A 39 39.33 -10.10 -11.04
CA HIS A 39 38.40 -9.66 -12.06
C HIS A 39 39.11 -9.58 -13.40
N ILE A 40 38.33 -9.67 -14.47
CA ILE A 40 38.83 -9.55 -15.83
C ILE A 40 38.67 -8.08 -16.22
N ASP A 41 39.76 -7.43 -16.60
CA ASP A 41 39.70 -6.08 -17.15
C ASP A 41 38.96 -6.14 -18.50
N PRO A 42 37.89 -5.36 -18.70
CA PRO A 42 37.08 -5.41 -19.93
C PRO A 42 37.82 -4.88 -21.18
N VAL A 43 38.91 -4.12 -21.00
CA VAL A 43 39.71 -3.53 -22.08
C VAL A 43 40.86 -4.45 -22.48
N THR A 44 41.59 -5.00 -21.50
CA THR A 44 42.78 -5.83 -21.76
C THR A 44 42.47 -7.32 -21.81
N GLY A 45 41.39 -7.76 -21.15
CA GLY A 45 41.03 -9.18 -21.00
C GLY A 45 41.91 -9.94 -20.01
N GLU A 46 42.78 -9.25 -19.28
CA GLU A 46 43.72 -9.87 -18.33
C GLU A 46 43.09 -10.05 -16.94
N GLU A 47 43.57 -11.05 -16.20
CA GLU A 47 43.15 -11.28 -14.81
C GLU A 47 43.89 -10.33 -13.87
N GLU A 48 43.17 -9.39 -13.27
CA GLU A 48 43.71 -8.44 -12.30
C GLU A 48 43.12 -8.64 -10.91
N PRO A 49 43.88 -8.35 -9.84
CA PRO A 49 43.35 -8.31 -8.48
C PRO A 49 42.14 -7.38 -8.37
N PHE A 50 41.09 -7.82 -7.68
CA PHE A 50 39.88 -7.00 -7.48
C PHE A 50 40.10 -5.96 -6.37
N TRP A 51 40.96 -4.98 -6.65
CA TRP A 51 41.40 -3.94 -5.73
C TRP A 51 40.75 -2.60 -6.03
N ASN A 52 40.99 -1.62 -5.18
CA ASN A 52 40.53 -0.26 -5.41
C ASN A 52 41.33 0.36 -6.57
N PRO A 53 40.69 0.75 -7.70
CA PRO A 53 41.39 1.33 -8.83
C PRO A 53 42.01 2.70 -8.52
N GLU A 54 41.53 3.40 -7.48
CA GLU A 54 42.07 4.70 -7.09
C GLU A 54 43.38 4.58 -6.29
N THR A 55 43.46 3.57 -5.42
CA THR A 55 44.61 3.41 -4.51
C THR A 55 45.55 2.29 -4.93
N GLY A 56 45.12 1.37 -5.80
CA GLY A 56 45.86 0.16 -6.15
C GLY A 56 45.98 -0.84 -5.00
N GLU A 57 45.15 -0.71 -3.96
CA GLU A 57 45.20 -1.53 -2.75
C GLU A 57 43.89 -2.31 -2.55
N PRO A 58 43.90 -3.43 -1.79
CA PRO A 58 42.68 -4.12 -1.41
C PRO A 58 41.64 -3.19 -0.78
N TRP A 59 40.36 -3.49 -1.02
CA TRP A 59 39.27 -2.72 -0.45
C TRP A 59 39.37 -2.63 1.07
N THR A 60 39.22 -1.42 1.60
CA THR A 60 39.29 -1.24 3.05
C THR A 60 38.05 -1.81 3.73
N ARG A 61 38.20 -2.20 5.01
CA ARG A 61 37.07 -2.60 5.86
C ARG A 61 35.98 -1.51 5.94
N GLY A 62 36.38 -0.24 5.91
CA GLY A 62 35.45 0.90 5.90
C GLY A 62 34.59 0.93 4.64
N THR A 63 35.21 0.71 3.47
CA THR A 63 34.50 0.60 2.19
C THR A 63 33.50 -0.56 2.21
N VAL A 64 33.92 -1.74 2.66
CA VAL A 64 33.03 -2.91 2.77
C VAL A 64 31.88 -2.67 3.75
N GLN A 65 32.14 -2.01 4.88
CA GLN A 65 31.09 -1.67 5.84
C GLN A 65 30.08 -0.67 5.26
N ASN A 66 30.53 0.32 4.49
CA ASN A 66 29.66 1.26 3.80
C ASN A 66 28.77 0.54 2.78
N ASP A 67 29.31 -0.40 2.01
CA ASP A 67 28.50 -1.22 1.10
C ASP A 67 27.48 -2.08 1.83
N ILE A 68 27.84 -2.69 2.97
CA ILE A 68 26.88 -3.44 3.80
C ILE A 68 25.73 -2.54 4.27
N ASN A 69 26.03 -1.31 4.69
CA ASN A 69 25.02 -0.35 5.12
C ASN A 69 24.10 0.04 3.96
N TYR A 70 24.67 0.32 2.79
CA TYR A 70 23.93 0.61 1.58
C TYR A 70 22.99 -0.55 1.19
N ILE A 71 23.51 -1.79 1.16
CA ILE A 71 22.72 -2.99 0.83
C ILE A 71 21.58 -3.18 1.83
N ARG A 72 21.84 -3.01 3.13
CA ARG A 72 20.80 -3.11 4.18
C ARG A 72 19.72 -2.06 4.01
N GLN A 73 20.08 -0.84 3.65
CA GLN A 73 19.12 0.21 3.39
C GLN A 73 18.25 -0.14 2.19
N GLN A 74 18.85 -0.55 1.08
CA GLN A 74 18.13 -0.98 -0.12
C GLN A 74 17.20 -2.17 0.15
N TRP A 75 17.62 -3.13 0.98
CA TRP A 75 16.75 -4.24 1.38
C TRP A 75 15.57 -3.79 2.24
N ARG A 76 15.76 -2.80 3.12
CA ARG A 76 14.65 -2.23 3.90
C ARG A 76 13.68 -1.49 2.99
N GLU A 77 14.18 -0.68 2.07
CA GLU A 77 13.37 0.07 1.11
C GLU A 77 12.53 -0.87 0.24
N ARG A 78 13.15 -1.91 -0.33
CA ARG A 78 12.42 -2.94 -1.09
C ARG A 78 11.43 -3.72 -0.24
N ALA A 79 11.77 -4.01 1.02
CA ALA A 79 10.85 -4.68 1.93
C ALA A 79 9.65 -3.80 2.28
N SER A 80 9.82 -2.48 2.41
CA SER A 80 8.69 -1.56 2.59
C SER A 80 7.85 -1.42 1.32
N GLU A 81 8.46 -1.34 0.14
CA GLU A 81 7.72 -1.30 -1.13
C GLU A 81 6.85 -2.54 -1.31
N ASN A 82 7.41 -3.74 -1.05
CA ASN A 82 6.64 -4.98 -1.10
C ASN A 82 5.54 -5.03 -0.04
N ALA A 83 5.77 -4.44 1.15
CA ALA A 83 4.74 -4.37 2.17
C ALA A 83 3.58 -3.47 1.70
N ASP A 84 3.87 -2.31 1.11
CA ASP A 84 2.87 -1.38 0.60
C ASP A 84 2.04 -2.00 -0.55
N GLU A 85 2.68 -2.78 -1.43
CA GLU A 85 2.00 -3.54 -2.48
C GLU A 85 1.03 -4.56 -1.88
N ILE A 86 1.50 -5.39 -0.94
CA ILE A 86 0.65 -6.38 -0.25
C ILE A 86 -0.50 -5.67 0.50
N PHE A 87 -0.23 -4.55 1.18
CA PHE A 87 -1.28 -3.77 1.83
C PHE A 87 -2.32 -3.24 0.84
N GLY A 88 -1.89 -2.77 -0.34
CA GLY A 88 -2.76 -2.31 -1.41
C GLY A 88 -3.69 -3.41 -1.92
N GLU A 89 -3.15 -4.60 -2.18
CA GLU A 89 -3.93 -5.77 -2.60
C GLU A 89 -4.96 -6.18 -1.53
N GLN A 90 -4.54 -6.31 -0.28
CA GLN A 90 -5.43 -6.67 0.83
C GLN A 90 -6.53 -5.61 1.05
N LEU A 91 -6.21 -4.33 0.85
CA LEU A 91 -7.18 -3.25 0.94
C LEU A 91 -8.21 -3.30 -0.21
N ALA A 92 -7.77 -3.68 -1.42
CA ALA A 92 -8.65 -3.87 -2.57
C ALA A 92 -9.63 -5.04 -2.33
N ASP A 93 -9.14 -6.17 -1.84
CA ASP A 93 -9.96 -7.35 -1.49
C ASP A 93 -11.00 -7.01 -0.42
N LEU A 94 -10.59 -6.29 0.64
CA LEU A 94 -11.50 -5.82 1.69
C LEU A 94 -12.58 -4.88 1.15
N ASN A 95 -12.21 -3.94 0.27
CA ASN A 95 -13.18 -3.02 -0.32
C ASN A 95 -14.22 -3.76 -1.17
N GLU A 96 -13.79 -4.76 -1.93
CA GLU A 96 -14.69 -5.58 -2.74
C GLU A 96 -15.60 -6.44 -1.85
N ALA A 97 -15.08 -7.05 -0.79
CA ALA A 97 -15.89 -7.80 0.17
C ALA A 97 -16.93 -6.92 0.87
N ILE A 98 -16.57 -5.69 1.25
CA ILE A 98 -17.50 -4.71 1.82
C ILE A 98 -18.58 -4.33 0.80
N ARG A 99 -18.22 -4.12 -0.46
CA ARG A 99 -19.16 -3.81 -1.55
C ARG A 99 -20.17 -4.94 -1.74
N ALA A 100 -19.69 -6.18 -1.84
CA ALA A 100 -20.55 -7.36 -1.97
C ALA A 100 -21.49 -7.54 -0.77
N ALA A 101 -21.02 -7.25 0.45
CA ALA A 101 -21.84 -7.31 1.66
C ALA A 101 -22.94 -6.25 1.68
N TRP A 102 -22.65 -5.03 1.20
CA TRP A 102 -23.66 -3.98 1.02
C TRP A 102 -24.76 -4.41 0.05
N GLU A 103 -24.39 -5.00 -1.09
CA GLU A 103 -25.36 -5.50 -2.08
C GLU A 103 -26.25 -6.62 -1.51
N GLN A 104 -25.72 -7.43 -0.59
CA GLN A 104 -26.44 -8.51 0.07
C GLN A 104 -27.21 -8.07 1.33
N GLY A 105 -27.02 -6.83 1.78
CA GLY A 105 -27.63 -6.32 3.02
C GLY A 105 -27.04 -6.92 4.31
N ASP A 106 -25.87 -7.56 4.25
CA ASP A 106 -25.19 -8.09 5.43
C ASP A 106 -24.40 -7.00 6.15
N ILE A 107 -25.11 -6.22 6.96
CA ILE A 107 -24.54 -5.13 7.76
C ILE A 107 -23.48 -5.65 8.75
N GLY A 108 -23.60 -6.90 9.22
CA GLY A 108 -22.61 -7.50 10.13
C GLY A 108 -21.25 -7.64 9.46
N LEU A 109 -21.24 -8.12 8.21
CA LEU A 109 -20.01 -8.27 7.42
C LEU A 109 -19.44 -6.91 7.00
N VAL A 110 -20.28 -5.94 6.66
CA VAL A 110 -19.85 -4.55 6.39
C VAL A 110 -19.10 -3.97 7.58
N MET A 111 -19.69 -4.04 8.79
CA MET A 111 -19.07 -3.47 9.99
C MET A 111 -17.75 -4.16 10.35
N ARG A 112 -17.67 -5.48 10.14
CA ARG A 112 -16.43 -6.24 10.32
C ARG A 112 -15.37 -5.83 9.29
N GLY A 113 -15.71 -5.77 8.01
CA GLY A 113 -14.78 -5.33 6.97
C GLY A 113 -14.26 -3.90 7.18
N LEU A 114 -15.11 -2.98 7.65
CA LEU A 114 -14.68 -1.62 8.01
C LEU A 114 -13.74 -1.60 9.22
N LYS A 115 -13.95 -2.49 10.19
CA LYS A 115 -13.05 -2.66 11.34
C LYS A 115 -11.70 -3.22 10.87
N ASP A 116 -11.71 -4.29 10.09
CA ASP A 116 -10.49 -4.94 9.58
C ASP A 116 -9.69 -3.96 8.70
N ARG A 117 -10.37 -3.15 7.87
CA ARG A 117 -9.75 -2.06 7.10
C ARG A 117 -9.10 -1.00 8.00
N ARG A 118 -9.73 -0.64 9.12
CA ARG A 118 -9.18 0.31 10.10
C ARG A 118 -7.94 -0.25 10.78
N GLU A 119 -7.94 -1.53 11.11
CA GLU A 119 -6.79 -2.22 11.70
C GLU A 119 -5.63 -2.33 10.70
N LEU A 120 -5.92 -2.70 9.45
CA LEU A 120 -4.93 -2.80 8.37
C LEU A 120 -4.22 -1.46 8.10
N LEU A 121 -4.96 -0.35 8.14
CA LEU A 121 -4.42 1.01 7.98
C LEU A 121 -3.78 1.56 9.26
N GLY A 122 -3.73 0.80 10.36
CA GLY A 122 -3.18 1.25 11.64
C GLY A 122 -3.98 2.36 12.33
N LEU A 123 -5.24 2.56 11.92
CA LEU A 123 -6.15 3.57 12.48
C LEU A 123 -6.91 3.07 13.72
N GLY A 124 -6.73 1.80 14.11
CA GLY A 124 -7.50 1.12 15.16
C GLY A 124 -7.06 1.38 16.60
N SER A 125 -5.88 1.95 16.85
CA SER A 125 -5.24 1.89 18.18
C SER A 125 -4.85 3.21 18.82
N LYS A 126 -5.34 4.36 18.33
CA LYS A 126 -5.21 5.63 19.07
C LYS A 126 -6.46 5.89 19.92
N THR A 127 -6.52 5.28 21.09
CA THR A 127 -7.18 5.95 22.22
C THR A 127 -6.34 7.18 22.51
N LEU A 128 -6.75 8.34 21.99
CA LEU A 128 -6.20 9.62 22.40
C LEU A 128 -6.52 9.76 23.89
N LYS A 129 -5.57 9.37 24.76
CA LYS A 129 -5.61 9.76 26.17
C LYS A 129 -5.39 11.27 26.18
N LEU A 130 -6.48 12.01 26.17
CA LEU A 130 -6.47 13.43 26.43
C LEU A 130 -6.19 13.58 27.92
N GLU A 131 -4.91 13.63 28.30
CA GLU A 131 -4.52 14.04 29.65
C GLU A 131 -4.83 15.54 29.77
N HIS A 132 -6.04 15.85 30.22
CA HIS A 132 -6.43 17.21 30.59
C HIS A 132 -5.86 17.49 31.97
N SER A 133 -4.74 18.23 32.04
CA SER A 133 -4.35 18.95 33.25
C SER A 133 -5.31 20.13 33.39
N ILE A 134 -6.35 19.97 34.20
CA ILE A 134 -7.26 21.07 34.55
C ILE A 134 -6.62 21.82 35.71
N ASP A 135 -5.76 22.79 35.37
CA ASP A 135 -5.45 23.89 36.26
C ASP A 135 -6.44 25.02 35.98
N GLY A 136 -7.42 25.18 36.87
CA GLY A 136 -8.09 26.46 37.11
C GLY A 136 -9.25 26.87 36.19
N GLU A 137 -10.31 27.31 36.86
CA GLU A 137 -11.47 28.11 36.41
C GLU A 137 -12.69 27.39 35.80
N ASP A 138 -13.80 27.62 36.50
CA ASP A 138 -15.18 27.21 36.22
C ASP A 138 -15.59 27.47 34.77
N LEU A 139 -15.69 26.41 33.98
CA LEU A 139 -16.47 26.39 32.75
C LEU A 139 -17.74 25.56 32.98
N PRO A 140 -18.91 26.02 32.50
CA PRO A 140 -20.15 25.26 32.63
C PRO A 140 -19.99 23.91 31.92
N PRO A 141 -20.60 22.83 32.44
CA PRO A 141 -20.38 21.48 31.93
C PRO A 141 -20.85 21.40 30.47
N LEU A 142 -19.89 21.41 29.55
CA LEU A 142 -20.12 20.93 28.19
C LEU A 142 -20.35 19.43 28.32
N LEU A 143 -21.63 19.05 28.27
CA LEU A 143 -22.17 17.72 27.99
C LEU A 143 -21.16 16.60 28.24
N SER A 144 -21.16 16.07 29.47
CA SER A 144 -20.55 14.78 29.74
C SER A 144 -21.08 13.79 28.69
N MET A 145 -20.20 13.30 27.82
CA MET A 145 -20.49 12.15 26.95
C MET A 145 -20.55 10.88 27.82
N GLU A 146 -21.51 10.82 28.74
CA GLU A 146 -22.07 9.54 29.10
C GLU A 146 -22.74 9.00 27.84
N ALA A 147 -22.36 7.77 27.49
CA ALA A 147 -22.69 7.09 26.26
C ALA A 147 -24.10 7.44 25.75
N LEU A 148 -24.21 7.90 24.50
CA LEU A 148 -25.48 7.96 23.78
C LEU A 148 -26.18 6.61 23.97
N ASN A 149 -27.30 6.62 24.70
CA ASN A 149 -28.15 5.43 24.83
C ASN A 149 -28.61 5.02 23.42
N ILE A 150 -28.83 3.73 23.19
CA ILE A 150 -29.29 3.13 21.93
C ILE A 150 -30.52 3.89 21.39
N ASP A 151 -31.41 4.37 22.27
CA ASP A 151 -32.59 5.18 21.92
C ASP A 151 -32.22 6.57 21.31
N GLN A 152 -31.09 7.16 21.73
CA GLN A 152 -30.60 8.42 21.18
C GLN A 152 -29.89 8.22 19.84
N LEU A 153 -29.21 7.08 19.65
CA LEU A 153 -28.66 6.72 18.34
C LEU A 153 -29.75 6.46 17.29
N ALA A 154 -30.86 5.83 17.68
CA ALA A 154 -32.03 5.65 16.80
C ALA A 154 -32.62 6.99 16.34
N THR A 155 -32.65 7.99 17.22
CA THR A 155 -33.13 9.34 16.90
C THR A 155 -32.21 10.06 15.91
N ILE A 156 -30.89 9.89 16.03
CA ILE A 156 -29.91 10.48 15.10
C ILE A 156 -29.97 9.81 13.72
N VAL A 157 -30.15 8.48 13.67
CA VAL A 157 -30.33 7.73 12.42
C VAL A 157 -31.62 8.16 11.70
N GLU A 158 -32.71 8.38 12.44
CA GLU A 158 -33.95 8.85 11.84
C GLU A 158 -33.86 10.32 11.37
N ALA A 159 -33.12 11.17 12.07
CA ALA A 159 -32.83 12.53 11.61
C ALA A 159 -32.03 12.53 10.28
N TYR A 160 -31.07 11.61 10.12
CA TYR A 160 -30.32 11.44 8.86
C TYR A 160 -31.18 10.83 7.73
N ARG A 161 -32.13 9.96 8.07
CA ARG A 161 -33.07 9.37 7.11
C ARG A 161 -34.05 10.41 6.57
N ILE A 162 -34.54 11.31 7.42
CA ILE A 162 -35.47 12.39 7.04
C ILE A 162 -34.74 13.50 6.27
N ALA A 163 -33.49 13.81 6.64
CA ALA A 163 -32.72 14.86 5.98
C ALA A 163 -32.23 14.49 4.57
N GLY A 164 -32.08 13.20 4.25
CA GLY A 164 -31.42 12.74 3.03
C GLY A 164 -29.95 13.21 2.94
N PRO A 165 -29.12 12.62 2.07
CA PRO A 165 -27.81 13.21 1.82
C PRO A 165 -28.03 14.60 1.24
N ALA A 166 -27.50 15.63 1.90
CA ALA A 166 -27.47 16.98 1.37
C ALA A 166 -26.81 16.93 -0.02
N ALA A 167 -27.64 17.03 -1.05
CA ALA A 167 -27.18 17.21 -2.41
C ALA A 167 -26.50 18.57 -2.45
N ASP A 168 -25.18 18.57 -2.61
CA ASP A 168 -24.47 19.72 -3.14
C ASP A 168 -25.04 20.03 -4.52
N SER A 169 -25.93 21.01 -4.59
CA SER A 169 -26.25 21.71 -5.83
C SER A 169 -25.86 23.18 -5.67
N SER A 170 -24.56 23.46 -5.82
CA SER A 170 -24.14 24.77 -6.30
C SER A 170 -24.58 24.88 -7.77
N GLY A 171 -25.41 25.88 -8.05
CA GLY A 171 -26.29 25.89 -9.22
C GLY A 171 -25.67 26.34 -10.54
N VAL A 172 -26.48 26.22 -11.59
CA VAL A 172 -26.74 27.27 -12.59
C VAL A 172 -28.15 27.03 -13.18
N ALA A 173 -28.87 28.13 -13.36
CA ALA A 173 -30.28 28.26 -13.70
C ALA A 173 -30.62 28.01 -15.18
N GLY A 174 -31.87 27.62 -15.45
CA GLY A 174 -32.49 27.66 -16.80
C GLY A 174 -33.88 27.02 -16.86
N ALA A 175 -34.90 27.85 -17.09
CA ALA A 175 -36.35 27.62 -17.03
C ALA A 175 -36.96 26.73 -18.17
N PRO A 176 -38.28 26.41 -18.12
CA PRO A 176 -38.90 25.15 -18.56
C PRO A 176 -39.70 25.21 -19.87
N SER A 177 -40.01 24.04 -20.46
CA SER A 177 -41.10 23.69 -21.42
C SER A 177 -40.61 22.49 -22.23
N SER A 178 -41.36 21.53 -22.77
CA SER A 178 -42.75 21.06 -22.76
C SER A 178 -42.73 19.82 -23.69
N GLU A 179 -43.78 19.01 -23.66
CA GLU A 179 -44.12 17.98 -24.69
C GLU A 179 -43.50 16.58 -24.54
N GLN A 180 -44.37 15.64 -24.13
CA GLN A 180 -44.36 14.25 -24.60
C GLN A 180 -44.64 14.24 -26.12
N PRO A 181 -44.23 13.20 -26.87
CA PRO A 181 -45.18 12.11 -27.14
C PRO A 181 -44.58 10.68 -27.31
N THR A 182 -45.38 9.70 -26.86
CA THR A 182 -45.73 8.37 -27.43
C THR A 182 -44.84 7.62 -28.45
N GLY A 183 -44.84 6.29 -28.27
CA GLY A 183 -44.63 5.24 -29.29
C GLY A 183 -43.43 4.34 -28.96
N ASP A 184 -43.44 3.02 -29.04
CA ASP A 184 -44.43 2.04 -29.47
C ASP A 184 -43.98 0.67 -28.92
N ILE A 185 -44.95 -0.20 -28.64
CA ILE A 185 -44.74 -1.59 -28.22
C ILE A 185 -44.42 -2.41 -29.47
N ILE A 186 -43.34 -3.18 -29.48
CA ILE A 186 -43.15 -4.27 -30.46
C ILE A 186 -43.00 -5.59 -29.70
N GLU A 187 -44.07 -6.38 -29.77
CA GLU A 187 -44.05 -7.82 -29.57
C GLU A 187 -43.14 -8.48 -30.62
N VAL A 188 -42.31 -9.43 -30.20
CA VAL A 188 -41.73 -10.43 -31.11
C VAL A 188 -42.20 -11.81 -30.68
N SER A 189 -43.18 -12.28 -31.45
CA SER A 189 -43.81 -13.59 -31.40
C SER A 189 -43.09 -14.55 -32.37
N GLY A 190 -42.88 -15.79 -31.92
CA GLY A 190 -42.70 -16.98 -32.76
C GLY A 190 -41.23 -17.31 -33.13
N GLY A 191 -40.77 -18.55 -33.07
CA GLY A 191 -41.44 -19.81 -32.75
C GLY A 191 -40.55 -21.02 -33.05
N SER A 192 -40.97 -22.15 -32.47
CA SER A 192 -40.91 -23.53 -32.99
C SER A 192 -39.58 -24.11 -33.52
N GLY A 193 -39.16 -25.21 -32.90
CA GLY A 193 -38.12 -26.10 -33.44
C GLY A 193 -37.91 -27.36 -32.61
N ALA A 194 -38.94 -28.21 -32.52
CA ALA A 194 -38.80 -29.59 -32.08
C ALA A 194 -38.08 -30.39 -33.18
N GLY A 195 -37.13 -31.26 -32.80
CA GLY A 195 -36.42 -32.15 -33.71
C GLY A 195 -35.84 -33.35 -32.98
N ALA A 196 -36.66 -34.38 -32.82
CA ALA A 196 -36.30 -35.69 -32.30
C ALA A 196 -35.85 -36.62 -33.44
N GLY A 197 -34.67 -37.24 -33.29
CA GLY A 197 -34.23 -38.52 -33.91
C GLY A 197 -34.26 -38.63 -35.44
N PRO A 198 -33.89 -39.79 -36.04
CA PRO A 198 -33.59 -41.08 -35.40
C PRO A 198 -32.32 -41.80 -35.92
N ALA A 199 -32.15 -43.04 -35.39
CA ALA A 199 -31.29 -44.17 -35.80
C ALA A 199 -29.90 -44.26 -35.16
#